data_AF-A0A530BQU0-F1
#
_entry.id   AF-A0A530BQU0-F1
#
_cell.length_a   1.000
_cell.length_b   1.000
_cell.length_c   1.000
_cell.angle_alpha   90.00
_cell.angle_beta   90.00
_cell.angle_gamma   90.00
#
_symmetry.space_group_name_H-M   'P 1'
#
loop_
_entity.id
_entity.type
_entity.pdbx_description
1 polymer ?
#
loop_
_entity_poly.entity_id
_entity_poly.type
_entity_poly.pdbx_seq_one_letter_code
_entity_poly.pdbx_strand_id
1 'polypeptide(L)'
;MANVEQVQPKKGPSLVIQLAILLVMTGAAIGMGWVSGGYLKQGETPAPVPAAPENTGKAEKTGEAGKAAVGPTLAQLAPITTNLASPSDVWIRLEASVLYDAPQPPEVTEQIHQDLLAFVRTIKLHQIEGASGYQHLKADLDERAALRSGGHVKQVLVRTMLLE
;
A
#
# COMPACT_ATOMS: atom_id res chain seq x y z
N MET A 1 -36.75 51.71 -49.24
CA MET A 1 -37.22 50.45 -49.85
C MET A 1 -36.57 49.32 -49.09
N ALA A 2 -37.35 48.52 -48.36
CA ALA A 2 -36.86 47.37 -47.62
C ALA A 2 -37.12 46.12 -48.46
N ASN A 3 -36.09 45.31 -48.70
CA ASN A 3 -36.25 43.92 -49.12
C ASN A 3 -35.50 43.08 -48.08
N VAL A 4 -36.25 42.49 -47.15
CA VAL A 4 -35.72 41.53 -46.17
C VAL A 4 -36.00 40.15 -46.73
N GLU A 5 -34.94 39.48 -47.16
CA GLU A 5 -34.99 38.07 -47.52
C GLU A 5 -35.10 37.25 -46.22
N GLN A 6 -36.27 36.65 -45.99
CA GLN A 6 -36.52 35.77 -44.86
C GLN A 6 -35.80 34.43 -45.07
N VAL A 7 -34.72 34.18 -44.33
CA VAL A 7 -34.13 32.85 -44.18
C VAL A 7 -34.92 32.08 -43.12
N GLN A 8 -35.60 31.02 -43.55
CA GLN A 8 -36.36 30.09 -42.70
C GLN A 8 -35.46 29.38 -41.67
N PRO A 9 -35.86 29.26 -40.40
CA PRO A 9 -35.09 28.53 -39.39
C PRO A 9 -35.27 27.02 -39.57
N LYS A 10 -34.17 26.27 -39.67
CA LYS A 10 -34.17 24.79 -39.71
C LYS A 10 -34.67 24.24 -38.37
N LYS A 11 -35.71 23.39 -38.41
CA LYS A 11 -36.23 22.64 -37.24
C LYS A 11 -35.16 21.66 -36.74
N GLY A 12 -34.83 21.74 -35.45
CA GLY A 12 -33.97 20.78 -34.77
C GLY A 12 -34.60 19.37 -34.69
N PRO A 13 -33.82 18.34 -34.37
CA PRO A 13 -34.31 16.97 -34.30
C PRO A 13 -35.45 16.86 -33.28
N SER A 14 -36.56 16.27 -33.71
CA SER A 14 -37.79 16.10 -32.93
C SER A 14 -37.50 15.43 -31.59
N LEU A 15 -38.19 15.86 -30.53
CA LEU A 15 -38.07 15.33 -29.16
C LEU A 15 -38.26 13.79 -29.11
N VAL A 16 -39.06 13.25 -30.04
CA VAL A 16 -39.25 11.79 -30.22
C VAL A 16 -37.96 11.08 -30.63
N ILE A 17 -37.16 11.70 -31.51
CA ILE A 17 -35.88 11.14 -31.97
C ILE A 17 -34.86 11.16 -30.83
N GLN A 18 -34.89 12.20 -30.00
CA GLN A 18 -34.01 12.30 -28.83
C GLN A 18 -34.34 11.22 -27.78
N LEU A 19 -35.63 11.00 -27.51
CA LEU A 19 -36.07 9.94 -26.59
C LEU A 19 -35.74 8.53 -27.13
N ALA A 20 -35.89 8.32 -28.44
CA ALA A 20 -35.52 7.05 -29.06
C ALA A 20 -34.02 6.76 -28.92
N ILE A 21 -33.16 7.75 -29.17
CA ILE A 21 -31.70 7.61 -29.02
C ILE A 21 -31.33 7.33 -27.56
N LEU A 22 -31.93 8.05 -26.61
CA LEU A 22 -31.68 7.86 -25.18
C LEU A 22 -32.05 6.44 -24.72
N LEU A 23 -33.18 5.91 -25.19
CA LEU A 23 -33.62 4.55 -24.88
C LEU A 23 -32.64 3.50 -25.42
N VAL A 24 -32.18 3.66 -26.65
CA VAL A 24 -31.20 2.76 -27.26
C VAL A 24 -29.87 2.77 -26.49
N MET A 25 -29.37 3.95 -26.13
CA MET A 25 -28.13 4.08 -25.37
C MET A 25 -28.24 3.47 -23.97
N THR A 26 -29.38 3.64 -23.31
CA THR A 26 -29.63 3.05 -21.98
C THR A 26 -29.68 1.53 -22.07
N GLY A 27 -30.35 0.98 -23.09
CA GLY A 27 -30.38 -0.47 -23.33
C GLY A 27 -28.99 -1.05 -23.59
N ALA A 28 -28.14 -0.36 -24.36
CA ALA A 28 -26.77 -0.78 -24.63
C ALA A 28 -25.90 -0.80 -23.35
N ALA A 29 -26.03 0.21 -22.48
CA ALA A 29 -25.31 0.26 -21.21
C ALA A 29 -25.69 -0.89 -20.27
N ILE A 30 -26.99 -1.19 -20.14
CA ILE A 30 -27.49 -2.32 -19.35
C ILE A 30 -26.97 -3.65 -19.91
N GLY A 31 -27.00 -3.82 -21.23
CA GLY A 31 -26.50 -5.03 -21.91
C GLY A 31 -25.01 -5.25 -21.67
N MET A 32 -24.19 -4.20 -21.80
CA MET A 32 -22.74 -4.28 -21.54
C MET A 32 -22.44 -4.59 -20.07
N GLY A 33 -23.19 -4.02 -19.12
CA GLY A 33 -23.06 -4.31 -17.69
C GLY A 33 -23.38 -5.77 -17.34
N TRP A 34 -24.40 -6.36 -17.97
CA TRP A 34 -24.76 -7.76 -17.73
C TRP A 34 -23.72 -8.74 -18.28
N VAL A 35 -23.19 -8.48 -19.48
CA VAL A 35 -22.15 -9.33 -20.10
C VAL A 35 -20.84 -9.27 -19.32
N SER A 36 -20.40 -8.07 -18.93
CA SER A 36 -19.19 -7.89 -18.12
C SER A 36 -19.33 -8.47 -16.71
N GLY A 37 -20.48 -8.29 -16.06
CA GLY A 37 -20.79 -8.91 -14.77
C GLY A 37 -20.79 -10.45 -14.82
N GLY A 38 -21.30 -11.04 -15.91
CA GLY A 38 -21.22 -12.49 -16.14
C GLY A 38 -19.79 -12.98 -16.29
N TYR A 39 -18.94 -12.21 -16.99
CA TYR A 39 -17.52 -12.53 -17.16
C TYR A 39 -16.73 -12.48 -15.85
N LEU A 40 -17.02 -11.49 -14.99
CA LEU A 40 -16.41 -11.38 -13.66
C LEU A 40 -16.86 -12.50 -12.72
N LYS A 41 -18.10 -12.98 -12.85
CA LYS A 41 -18.62 -14.11 -12.05
C LYS A 41 -17.97 -15.45 -12.39
N GLN A 42 -17.27 -15.55 -13.53
CA GLN A 42 -16.59 -16.76 -14.01
C GLN A 42 -15.11 -16.82 -13.60
N GLY A 43 -14.53 -15.70 -13.14
CA GLY A 43 -13.21 -15.65 -12.52
C GLY A 43 -13.31 -15.73 -10.99
N GLU A 44 -12.98 -16.90 -10.44
CA GLU A 44 -12.76 -17.20 -9.01
C GLU A 44 -13.80 -16.68 -8.01
N THR A 45 -14.60 -17.62 -7.47
CA THR A 45 -15.32 -17.41 -6.22
C THR A 45 -14.28 -17.47 -5.08
N PRO A 46 -14.00 -16.37 -4.36
CA PRO A 46 -13.21 -16.47 -3.13
C PRO A 46 -14.03 -17.30 -2.14
N ALA A 47 -13.42 -18.33 -1.57
CA ALA A 47 -14.05 -19.13 -0.52
C ALA A 47 -14.50 -18.20 0.64
N PRO A 48 -15.69 -18.43 1.23
CA PRO A 48 -16.14 -17.64 2.36
C PRO A 48 -15.19 -17.86 3.55
N VAL A 49 -14.66 -16.76 4.07
CA VAL A 49 -13.88 -16.73 5.32
C VAL A 49 -14.82 -17.11 6.47
N PRO A 50 -14.58 -18.20 7.22
CA PRO A 50 -15.34 -18.49 8.43
C PRO A 50 -15.08 -17.41 9.48
N ALA A 51 -16.14 -16.98 10.15
CA ALA A 51 -16.10 -16.02 11.25
C ALA A 51 -15.09 -16.45 12.34
N ALA A 52 -14.35 -15.46 12.84
CA ALA A 52 -13.30 -15.62 13.85
C ALA A 52 -13.82 -16.25 15.16
N PRO A 53 -13.14 -17.25 15.71
CA PRO A 53 -13.15 -17.53 17.13
C PRO A 53 -12.03 -16.76 17.86
N GLU A 54 -12.35 -16.39 19.09
CA GLU A 54 -11.59 -15.57 20.02
C GLU A 54 -10.19 -16.14 20.32
N ASN A 55 -9.21 -15.24 20.42
CA ASN A 55 -7.81 -15.57 20.72
C ASN A 55 -7.62 -15.96 22.20
N THR A 56 -7.80 -17.25 22.51
CA THR A 56 -7.11 -17.90 23.64
C THR A 56 -6.00 -18.78 23.08
N GLY A 57 -4.78 -18.57 23.57
CA GLY A 57 -3.56 -18.90 22.85
C GLY A 57 -3.25 -20.38 22.67
N LYS A 58 -2.47 -20.67 21.62
CA LYS A 58 -1.42 -21.69 21.57
C LYS A 58 -0.69 -21.52 20.24
N ALA A 59 0.54 -21.02 20.26
CA ALA A 59 1.39 -21.03 19.08
C ALA A 59 1.75 -22.49 18.78
N GLU A 60 0.99 -23.11 17.87
CA GLU A 60 1.35 -24.37 17.28
C GLU A 60 2.58 -24.17 16.39
N LYS A 61 3.64 -24.87 16.77
CA LYS A 61 4.75 -25.19 15.88
C LYS A 61 4.20 -26.05 14.74
N THR A 62 3.99 -25.44 13.58
CA THR A 62 3.96 -26.20 12.33
C THR A 62 5.33 -26.10 11.70
N GLY A 63 6.09 -27.18 11.87
CA GLY A 63 7.25 -27.43 11.05
C GLY A 63 6.79 -27.73 9.64
N GLU A 64 7.19 -26.88 8.70
CA GLU A 64 7.47 -27.29 7.33
C GLU A 64 8.91 -26.89 7.03
N ALA A 65 9.81 -27.86 7.22
CA ALA A 65 11.06 -27.90 6.50
C ALA A 65 10.74 -28.19 5.02
N GLY A 66 10.27 -27.16 4.31
CA GLY A 66 9.88 -27.24 2.91
C GLY A 66 10.64 -26.17 2.13
N LYS A 67 11.67 -26.59 1.39
CA LYS A 67 12.50 -25.82 0.44
C LYS A 67 12.72 -24.35 0.82
N ALA A 68 13.93 -24.03 1.29
CA ALA A 68 14.40 -22.64 1.38
C ALA A 68 13.99 -21.90 0.10
N ALA A 69 13.05 -20.96 0.24
CA ALA A 69 12.58 -20.18 -0.88
C ALA A 69 13.80 -19.46 -1.46
N VAL A 70 14.24 -19.85 -2.66
CA VAL A 70 15.39 -19.21 -3.29
C VAL A 70 14.86 -17.94 -3.93
N GLY A 71 14.79 -16.85 -3.17
CA GLY A 71 14.33 -15.57 -3.67
C GLY A 71 14.16 -14.49 -2.61
N PRO A 72 13.92 -13.25 -3.06
CA PRO A 72 13.75 -12.12 -2.16
C PRO A 72 12.63 -12.38 -1.17
N THR A 73 12.92 -12.14 0.11
CA THR A 73 11.98 -12.40 1.20
C THR A 73 11.71 -11.11 1.94
N LEU A 74 10.44 -10.78 2.15
CA LEU A 74 10.04 -9.61 2.93
C LEU A 74 9.73 -10.05 4.36
N ALA A 75 10.42 -9.48 5.34
CA ALA A 75 10.14 -9.68 6.76
C ALA A 75 9.65 -8.39 7.40
N GLN A 76 8.55 -8.46 8.15
CA GLN A 76 8.03 -7.30 8.87
C GLN A 76 8.76 -7.11 10.19
N LEU A 77 9.15 -5.88 10.51
CA LEU A 77 9.70 -5.52 11.81
C LEU A 77 8.56 -5.29 12.80
N ALA A 78 8.82 -5.56 14.08
CA ALA A 78 7.96 -5.07 15.14
C ALA A 78 7.87 -3.53 15.07
N PRO A 79 6.71 -2.92 15.36
CA PRO A 79 6.58 -1.46 15.37
C PRO A 79 7.56 -0.83 16.37
N ILE A 80 8.38 0.12 15.91
CA ILE A 80 9.31 0.85 16.75
C ILE A 80 8.58 2.07 17.29
N THR A 81 8.51 2.22 18.61
CA THR A 81 7.93 3.40 19.27
C THR A 81 8.88 3.90 20.35
N THR A 82 9.35 5.14 20.22
CA THR A 82 10.30 5.75 21.16
C THR A 82 10.22 7.27 21.08
N ASN A 83 10.78 7.96 22.06
CA ASN A 83 11.07 9.39 21.97
C ASN A 83 12.26 9.65 21.05
N LEU A 84 12.28 10.86 20.47
CA LEU A 84 13.46 11.42 19.79
C LEU A 84 14.49 11.94 20.81
N ALA A 85 15.72 12.18 20.35
CA ALA A 85 16.77 12.76 21.18
C ALA A 85 16.52 14.22 21.51
N SER A 86 15.89 14.96 20.58
CA SER A 86 15.51 16.36 20.80
C SER A 86 14.41 16.77 19.81
N PRO A 87 13.29 17.34 20.31
CA PRO A 87 12.95 17.47 21.71
C PRO A 87 12.51 16.11 22.30
N SER A 88 12.70 15.89 23.61
CA SER A 88 12.51 14.57 24.26
C SER A 88 11.04 14.21 24.54
N ASP A 89 10.14 15.18 24.36
CA ASP A 89 8.69 15.06 24.51
C ASP A 89 8.00 14.60 23.22
N VAL A 90 8.68 14.64 22.07
CA VAL A 90 8.15 14.14 20.79
C VAL A 90 8.35 12.63 20.68
N TRP A 91 7.28 11.94 20.30
CA TRP A 91 7.25 10.49 20.10
C TRP A 91 7.27 10.19 18.60
N ILE A 92 8.00 9.14 18.22
CA ILE A 92 7.99 8.60 16.87
C ILE A 92 7.48 7.17 16.90
N ARG A 93 6.55 6.86 15.99
CA ARG A 93 6.11 5.50 15.68
C ARG A 93 6.51 5.16 14.25
N LEU A 94 7.40 4.18 14.10
CA LEU A 94 7.93 3.71 12.83
C LEU A 94 7.49 2.26 12.60
N GLU A 95 6.77 2.04 11.50
CA GLU A 95 6.45 0.70 11.01
C GLU A 95 7.21 0.44 9.71
N ALA A 96 8.00 -0.62 9.71
CA ALA A 96 8.85 -0.95 8.57
C ALA A 96 8.92 -2.46 8.30
N SER A 97 9.39 -2.80 7.12
CA SER A 97 9.73 -4.17 6.73
C SER A 97 11.10 -4.18 6.07
N VAL A 98 11.80 -5.30 6.12
CA VAL A 98 13.10 -5.48 5.49
C VAL A 98 12.96 -6.46 4.33
N LEU A 99 13.50 -6.08 3.18
CA LEU A 99 13.60 -6.93 2.00
C LEU A 99 14.98 -7.59 2.00
N TYR A 100 15.03 -8.90 2.16
CA TYR A 100 16.23 -9.71 2.07
C TYR A 100 16.44 -10.25 0.64
N ASP A 101 17.68 -10.53 0.24
CA ASP A 101 17.97 -11.28 -1.00
C ASP A 101 17.54 -12.74 -0.94
N ALA A 102 17.64 -13.36 0.23
CA ALA A 102 17.27 -14.74 0.50
C ALA A 102 16.67 -14.84 1.91
N PRO A 103 15.95 -15.92 2.23
CA PRO A 103 15.44 -16.15 3.57
C PRO A 103 16.55 -16.08 4.62
N GLN A 104 16.35 -15.24 5.64
CA GLN A 104 17.27 -15.08 6.76
C GLN A 104 16.67 -15.67 8.04
N PRO A 105 17.50 -16.10 9.00
CA PRO A 105 17.04 -16.50 10.32
C PRO A 105 16.26 -15.36 11.00
N PRO A 106 15.19 -15.65 11.76
CA PRO A 106 14.41 -14.64 12.49
C PRO A 106 15.27 -13.74 13.40
N GLU A 107 16.36 -14.29 13.95
CA GLU A 107 17.28 -13.60 14.83
C GLU A 107 17.94 -12.39 14.16
N VAL A 108 18.21 -12.46 12.84
CA VAL A 108 18.77 -11.32 12.08
C VAL A 108 17.78 -10.16 12.04
N THR A 109 16.50 -10.48 11.85
CA THR A 109 15.41 -9.48 11.82
C THR A 109 15.27 -8.79 13.18
N GLU A 110 15.40 -9.55 14.27
CA GLU A 110 15.38 -8.99 15.63
C GLU A 110 16.60 -8.11 15.90
N GLN A 111 17.80 -8.52 15.47
CA GLN A 111 19.01 -7.70 15.61
C GLN A 111 18.91 -6.37 14.85
N ILE A 112 18.34 -6.38 13.63
CA ILE A 112 18.05 -5.16 12.88
C ILE A 112 17.06 -4.29 13.66
N HIS A 113 15.96 -4.86 14.13
CA HIS A 113 14.97 -4.12 14.91
C HIS A 113 15.58 -3.39 16.12
N GLN A 114 16.40 -4.10 16.91
CA GLN A 114 17.07 -3.51 18.08
C GLN A 114 18.05 -2.39 17.71
N ASP A 115 18.80 -2.54 16.61
CA ASP A 115 19.69 -1.48 16.13
C ASP A 115 18.92 -0.25 15.65
N LEU A 116 17.86 -0.46 14.87
CA LEU A 116 17.04 0.64 14.36
C LEU A 116 16.33 1.38 15.49
N LEU A 117 15.82 0.67 16.51
CA LEU A 117 15.26 1.31 17.70
C LEU A 117 16.31 2.19 18.40
N ALA A 118 17.51 1.66 18.62
CA ALA A 118 18.60 2.40 19.26
C ALA A 118 18.99 3.64 18.43
N PHE A 119 19.03 3.51 17.10
CA PHE A 119 19.30 4.62 16.18
C PHE A 119 18.22 5.69 16.24
N VAL A 120 16.94 5.32 16.08
CA VAL A 120 15.81 6.26 16.05
C VAL A 120 15.77 7.10 17.32
N ARG A 121 16.10 6.52 18.47
CA ARG A 121 16.20 7.23 19.76
C ARG A 121 17.27 8.33 19.79
N THR A 122 18.26 8.30 18.89
CA THR A 122 19.33 9.31 18.80
C THR A 122 19.02 10.47 17.84
N ILE A 123 17.93 10.36 17.08
CA ILE A 123 17.57 11.32 16.03
C ILE A 123 16.97 12.58 16.65
N LYS A 124 17.29 13.74 16.08
CA LYS A 124 16.62 15.01 16.39
C LYS A 124 15.56 15.33 15.35
N LEU A 125 14.46 15.94 15.78
CA LEU A 125 13.30 16.21 14.92
C LEU A 125 13.67 16.91 13.60
N HIS A 126 14.43 18.00 13.66
CA HIS A 126 14.85 18.76 12.46
C HIS A 126 15.70 17.97 11.45
N GLN A 127 16.25 16.80 11.82
CA GLN A 127 17.02 15.96 10.89
C GLN A 127 16.12 15.12 9.98
N ILE A 128 14.89 14.88 10.41
CA ILE A 128 13.92 14.01 9.73
C ILE A 128 12.67 14.76 9.25
N GLU A 129 12.63 16.07 9.47
CA GLU A 129 11.57 16.93 8.97
C GLU A 129 11.68 17.17 7.45
N GLY A 130 10.52 17.20 6.80
CA GLY A 130 10.42 17.45 5.36
C GLY A 130 10.90 16.29 4.47
N ALA A 131 10.84 16.50 3.15
CA ALA A 131 11.13 15.46 2.17
C ALA A 131 12.61 15.01 2.22
N SER A 132 13.55 15.95 2.30
CA SER A 132 14.98 15.63 2.34
C SER A 132 15.36 14.91 3.63
N GLY A 133 14.84 15.33 4.79
CA GLY A 133 15.07 14.66 6.07
C GLY A 133 14.59 13.21 6.05
N TYR A 134 13.40 12.95 5.47
CA TYR A 134 12.92 11.60 5.26
C TYR A 134 13.84 10.74 4.38
N GLN A 135 14.39 11.29 3.29
CA GLN A 135 15.31 10.55 2.42
C GLN A 135 16.62 10.19 3.16
N HIS A 136 17.14 11.10 3.98
CA HIS A 136 18.33 10.83 4.80
C HIS A 136 18.04 9.76 5.84
N LEU A 137 16.94 9.87 6.59
CA LEU A 137 16.49 8.82 7.51
C LEU A 137 16.40 7.48 6.81
N LYS A 138 15.76 7.44 5.63
CA LYS A 138 15.57 6.23 4.86
C LYS A 138 16.90 5.58 4.44
N ALA A 139 17.88 6.39 4.02
CA ALA A 139 19.21 5.93 3.66
C ALA A 139 19.95 5.37 4.88
N ASP A 140 19.87 6.05 6.03
CA ASP A 140 20.50 5.60 7.27
C ASP A 140 19.88 4.28 7.78
N LEU A 141 18.56 4.12 7.66
CA LEU A 141 17.87 2.86 7.97
C LEU A 141 18.35 1.71 7.06
N ASP A 142 18.49 1.98 5.76
CA ASP A 142 19.00 0.99 4.79
C ASP A 142 20.44 0.57 5.11
N GLU A 143 21.32 1.53 5.36
CA GLU A 143 22.71 1.28 5.70
C GLU A 143 22.84 0.44 6.97
N ARG A 144 22.11 0.81 8.02
CA ARG A 144 22.12 0.07 9.30
C ARG A 144 21.58 -1.34 9.16
N ALA A 145 20.47 -1.52 8.45
CA ALA A 145 19.91 -2.84 8.22
C ALA A 145 20.85 -3.73 7.38
N ALA A 146 21.53 -3.15 6.39
CA ALA A 146 22.56 -3.85 5.62
C ALA A 146 23.76 -4.25 6.50
N LEU A 147 24.26 -3.35 7.35
CA LEU A 147 25.37 -3.64 8.26
C LEU A 147 25.03 -4.75 9.26
N ARG A 148 23.83 -4.72 9.86
CA ARG A 148 23.39 -5.74 10.83
C ARG A 148 23.11 -7.10 10.20
N SER A 149 22.74 -7.13 8.92
CA SER A 149 22.49 -8.35 8.17
C SER A 149 23.69 -8.87 7.39
N GLY A 150 24.86 -8.22 7.45
CA GLY A 150 26.02 -8.60 6.62
C GLY A 150 25.79 -8.42 5.12
N GLY A 151 24.90 -7.50 4.71
CA GLY A 151 24.60 -7.18 3.31
C GLY A 151 23.41 -7.93 2.70
N HIS A 152 22.70 -8.75 3.49
CA HIS A 152 21.53 -9.50 3.02
C HIS A 152 20.28 -8.63 2.84
N VAL A 153 20.15 -7.54 3.60
CA VAL A 153 19.08 -6.55 3.38
C VAL A 153 19.37 -5.74 2.11
N LYS A 154 18.42 -5.72 1.17
CA LYS A 154 18.45 -4.86 -0.02
C LYS A 154 17.75 -3.54 0.19
N GLN A 155 16.71 -3.52 1.02
CA GLN A 155 15.96 -2.30 1.29
C GLN A 155 15.13 -2.45 2.56
N VAL A 156 15.05 -1.39 3.36
CA VAL A 156 14.01 -1.18 4.37
C VAL A 156 12.81 -0.52 3.69
N LEU A 157 11.60 -0.98 3.94
CA LEU A 157 10.37 -0.40 3.43
C LEU A 157 9.62 0.24 4.60
N VAL A 158 9.58 1.56 4.64
CA VAL A 158 8.80 2.31 5.63
C VAL A 158 7.34 2.26 5.20
N ARG A 159 6.49 1.64 6.03
CA ARG A 159 5.05 1.53 5.80
C ARG A 159 4.31 2.72 6.37
N THR A 160 4.71 3.14 7.56
CA THR A 160 4.10 4.25 8.28
C THR A 160 5.13 4.89 9.19
N MET A 161 5.10 6.22 9.26
CA MET A 161 5.90 7.01 10.20
C MET A 161 5.00 8.12 10.73
N LEU A 162 4.84 8.15 12.05
CA LEU A 162 4.04 9.15 12.76
C LEU A 162 4.91 9.85 13.79
N LEU A 163 4.72 11.15 13.94
CA LEU A 163 5.35 11.97 14.96
C LEU A 163 4.25 12.66 15.77
N GLU A 164 4.36 12.63 17.09
CA GLU A 164 3.41 13.19 18.06
C GLU A 164 4.11 14.11 19.06
#